data_AF-A0A9E6AXR8-F1
#
_entry.id   AF-A0A9E6AXR8-F1
#
_cell.length_a   1.000
_cell.length_b   1.000
_cell.length_c   1.000
_cell.angle_alpha   90.00
_cell.angle_beta   90.00
_cell.angle_gamma   90.00
#
_symmetry.space_group_name_H-M   'P 1'
#
loop_
_entity.id
_entity.type
_entity.pdbx_description
1 polymer ?
#
loop_
_entity_poly.entity_id
_entity_poly.type
_entity_poly.pdbx_seq_one_letter_code
_entity_poly.pdbx_strand_id
1 'polypeptide(L)'
;APITRQSGNWQGKSFIRGGRAFLRQALYMPALVAVRHNPDLMATYKRLIENGKPFKVAIVAVMRKLIITANALLRDDRKWQDNRA
;
A
#
# COMPACT_ATOMS: atom_id res chain seq x y z
N ALA A 1 3.90 -13.00 -3.54
CA ALA A 1 5.25 -12.83 -2.95
C ALA A 1 6.19 -12.20 -3.99
N PRO A 2 7.26 -11.49 -3.57
CA PRO A 2 8.30 -11.04 -4.49
C PRO A 2 9.10 -12.24 -5.00
N ILE A 3 9.38 -12.26 -6.30
CA ILE A 3 10.24 -13.27 -6.94
C ILE A 3 11.68 -12.78 -6.83
N THR A 4 12.54 -13.62 -6.27
CA THR A 4 13.98 -13.38 -6.14
C THR A 4 14.65 -13.48 -7.51
N ARG A 5 15.62 -12.61 -7.78
CA ARG A 5 16.47 -12.66 -8.98
C ARG A 5 17.90 -12.91 -8.50
N GLN A 6 18.28 -14.18 -8.42
CA GLN A 6 19.59 -14.62 -7.92
C GLN A 6 20.22 -15.55 -8.96
N SER A 7 21.54 -15.44 -9.14
CA SER A 7 22.33 -16.35 -9.98
C SER A 7 23.74 -16.46 -9.41
N GLY A 8 24.14 -17.66 -8.97
CA GLY A 8 25.42 -17.85 -8.26
C GLY A 8 25.58 -16.86 -7.10
N ASN A 9 26.66 -16.10 -7.10
CA ASN A 9 26.97 -15.06 -6.10
C ASN A 9 26.23 -13.72 -6.32
N TRP A 10 25.50 -13.56 -7.43
CA TRP A 10 24.79 -12.32 -7.72
C TRP A 10 23.40 -12.30 -7.09
N GLN A 11 23.10 -11.22 -6.35
CA GLN A 11 21.81 -11.00 -5.70
C GLN A 11 21.16 -9.70 -6.18
N GLY A 12 20.15 -9.85 -7.03
CA GLY A 12 19.37 -8.74 -7.58
C GLY A 12 18.18 -8.31 -6.70
N LYS A 13 17.55 -7.20 -7.07
CA LYS A 13 16.30 -6.75 -6.46
C LYS A 13 15.17 -7.73 -6.76
N SER A 14 14.38 -8.04 -5.73
CA SER A 14 13.20 -8.90 -5.86
C SER A 14 11.98 -8.09 -6.26
N PHE A 15 11.18 -8.61 -7.20
CA PHE A 15 10.01 -7.91 -7.72
C PHE A 15 8.76 -8.77 -7.65
N ILE A 16 7.61 -8.14 -7.47
CA ILE A 16 6.32 -8.83 -7.56
C ILE A 16 6.00 -9.13 -9.02
N ARG A 17 5.68 -10.38 -9.35
CA ARG A 17 5.22 -10.80 -10.69
C ARG A 17 3.79 -11.35 -10.69
N GLY A 18 3.34 -11.97 -9.60
CA GLY A 18 2.00 -12.54 -9.45
C GLY A 18 1.04 -11.71 -8.58
N GLY A 19 -0.16 -12.25 -8.34
CA GLY A 19 -1.20 -11.68 -7.49
C GLY A 19 -2.21 -10.80 -8.23
N ARG A 20 -2.92 -9.93 -7.49
CA ARG A 20 -4.03 -9.12 -8.01
C ARG A 20 -3.52 -7.84 -8.69
N ALA A 21 -2.94 -7.99 -9.89
CA ALA A 21 -2.37 -6.87 -10.66
C ALA A 21 -3.41 -5.78 -10.96
N PHE A 22 -4.61 -6.19 -11.38
CA PHE A 22 -5.74 -5.30 -11.65
C PHE A 22 -6.04 -4.36 -10.47
N LEU A 23 -6.11 -4.91 -9.24
CA LEU A 23 -6.36 -4.09 -8.06
C LEU A 23 -5.24 -3.10 -7.76
N ARG A 24 -3.97 -3.51 -7.95
CA ARG A 24 -2.85 -2.59 -7.74
C ARG A 24 -2.90 -1.41 -8.70
N GLN A 25 -3.31 -1.65 -9.95
CA GLN A 25 -3.50 -0.60 -10.95
C GLN A 25 -4.68 0.31 -10.56
N ALA A 26 -5.83 -0.28 -10.23
CA ALA A 26 -7.04 0.47 -9.85
C ALA A 26 -6.83 1.32 -8.58
N LEU A 27 -6.04 0.83 -7.61
CA LEU A 27 -5.81 1.50 -6.33
C LEU A 27 -4.65 2.49 -6.33
N TYR A 28 -3.88 2.59 -7.41
CA TYR A 28 -2.75 3.52 -7.45
C TYR A 28 -3.18 4.98 -7.32
N MET A 29 -4.12 5.42 -8.17
CA MET A 29 -4.63 6.79 -8.11
C MET A 29 -5.40 7.08 -6.80
N PRO A 30 -6.31 6.21 -6.32
CA PRO A 30 -6.93 6.37 -5.01
C PRO A 30 -5.93 6.50 -3.86
N ALA A 31 -4.84 5.72 -3.86
CA ALA A 31 -3.81 5.81 -2.82
C ALA A 31 -3.11 7.18 -2.81
N LEU A 32 -2.83 7.76 -3.98
CA LEU A 32 -2.23 9.10 -4.06
C LEU A 32 -3.17 10.18 -3.50
N VAL A 33 -4.46 10.11 -3.84
CA VAL A 33 -5.49 11.02 -3.32
C VAL A 33 -5.64 10.84 -1.80
N ALA A 34 -5.68 9.59 -1.34
CA ALA A 34 -5.82 9.26 0.07
C ALA A 34 -4.66 9.81 0.92
N VAL A 35 -3.42 9.77 0.42
CA VAL A 35 -2.27 10.39 1.10
C VAL A 35 -2.42 11.91 1.26
N ARG A 36 -3.12 12.59 0.34
CA ARG A 36 -3.32 14.05 0.42
C ARG A 36 -4.44 14.45 1.37
N HIS A 37 -5.53 13.68 1.39
CA HIS A 37 -6.76 14.09 2.08
C HIS A 37 -7.05 13.34 3.38
N ASN A 38 -6.43 12.17 3.59
CA ASN A 38 -6.62 11.38 4.80
C ASN A 38 -5.36 11.44 5.69
N PRO A 39 -5.43 12.09 6.87
CA PRO A 39 -4.27 12.27 7.74
C PRO A 39 -3.67 10.96 8.26
N ASP A 40 -4.47 9.93 8.52
CA ASP A 40 -3.98 8.62 9.00
C ASP A 40 -3.16 7.88 7.95
N LEU A 41 -3.57 8.02 6.68
CA LEU A 41 -2.87 7.45 5.54
C LEU A 41 -1.63 8.28 5.20
N MET A 42 -1.70 9.61 5.34
CA MET A 42 -0.54 10.49 5.24
C MET A 42 0.52 10.16 6.28
N ALA A 43 0.14 9.96 7.55
CA ALA A 43 1.06 9.59 8.61
C ALA A 43 1.76 8.26 8.32
N THR A 44 1.01 7.28 7.79
CA THR A 44 1.58 5.99 7.38
C THR A 44 2.59 6.16 6.24
N TYR A 45 2.27 7.00 5.25
CA TYR A 45 3.16 7.32 4.14
C TYR A 45 4.43 8.04 4.62
N LYS A 46 4.29 9.13 5.40
CA LYS A 46 5.40 9.91 5.95
C LYS A 46 6.37 9.05 6.73
N ARG A 47 5.87 8.23 7.67
CA ARG A 47 6.68 7.30 8.46
C ARG A 47 7.52 6.37 7.59
N LEU A 48 6.99 5.90 6.46
CA LEU A 48 7.74 5.02 5.55
C LEU A 48 8.82 5.79 4.77
N ILE A 49 8.51 7.00 4.32
CA ILE A 49 9.49 7.87 3.63
C ILE A 49 10.62 8.27 4.58
N GLU A 50 10.30 8.67 5.81
CA GLU A 50 11.25 9.01 6.87
C GLU A 50 12.17 7.83 7.21
N ASN A 51 11.64 6.60 7.17
CA ASN A 51 12.40 5.37 7.29
C ASN A 51 13.20 4.99 6.01
N GLY A 52 13.37 5.92 5.08
CA GLY A 52 14.15 5.74 3.85
C GLY A 52 13.52 4.81 2.82
N LYS A 53 12.22 4.48 2.93
CA LYS A 53 11.57 3.62 1.94
C LYS A 53 11.30 4.39 0.65
N PRO A 54 11.51 3.77 -0.53
CA PRO A 54 11.21 4.41 -1.80
C PRO A 54 9.73 4.82 -1.90
N PHE A 55 9.46 5.94 -2.56
CA PHE A 55 8.11 6.47 -2.81
C PHE A 55 7.11 5.38 -3.22
N LYS A 56 7.45 4.59 -4.24
CA LYS A 56 6.55 3.55 -4.77
C LYS A 56 6.24 2.46 -3.73
N VAL A 57 7.18 2.15 -2.84
CA VAL A 57 6.96 1.18 -1.74
C VAL A 57 6.00 1.76 -0.70
N ALA A 58 6.15 3.04 -0.36
CA ALA A 58 5.25 3.73 0.56
C ALA A 58 3.81 3.79 0.02
N ILE A 59 3.64 4.12 -1.27
CA ILE A 59 2.31 4.11 -1.92
C ILE A 59 1.69 2.72 -1.94
N VAL A 60 2.46 1.66 -2.23
CA VAL A 60 1.95 0.28 -2.20
C VAL A 60 1.50 -0.12 -0.78
N ALA A 61 2.17 0.36 0.27
CA ALA A 61 1.72 0.13 1.63
C ALA A 61 0.39 0.83 1.94
N VAL A 62 0.19 2.06 1.43
CA VAL A 62 -1.10 2.77 1.53
C VAL A 62 -2.21 2.02 0.79
N MET A 63 -1.96 1.51 -0.42
CA MET A 63 -2.95 0.67 -1.12
C MET A 63 -3.36 -0.53 -0.30
N ARG A 64 -2.40 -1.22 0.34
CA ARG A 64 -2.69 -2.36 1.21
C ARG A 64 -3.59 -1.95 2.37
N LYS A 65 -3.33 -0.79 2.99
CA LYS A 65 -4.16 -0.26 4.08
C LYS A 65 -5.59 0.03 3.61
N LEU A 66 -5.76 0.62 2.42
CA LEU A 66 -7.09 0.84 1.82
C LEU A 66 -7.87 -0.46 1.60
N ILE A 67 -7.25 -1.50 1.04
CA ILE A 67 -7.93 -2.81 0.82
C ILE A 67 -8.34 -3.43 2.15
N ILE A 68 -7.45 -3.38 3.15
CA ILE A 68 -7.75 -3.96 4.47
C ILE A 68 -8.92 -3.21 5.12
N THR A 69 -8.93 -1.88 5.06
CA THR A 69 -10.04 -1.08 5.57
C THR A 69 -11.34 -1.42 4.84
N ALA A 70 -11.34 -1.47 3.51
CA ALA A 70 -12.53 -1.83 2.72
C ALA A 70 -13.05 -3.23 3.09
N ASN A 71 -12.16 -4.22 3.20
CA ASN A 71 -12.54 -5.58 3.59
C ASN A 71 -13.10 -5.65 5.02
N ALA A 72 -12.51 -4.89 5.96
CA ALA A 72 -13.00 -4.83 7.33
C ALA A 72 -14.41 -4.21 7.40
N LEU A 73 -14.65 -3.12 6.66
CA LEU A 73 -15.96 -2.47 6.59
C LEU A 73 -17.03 -3.40 6.01
N LEU A 74 -16.71 -4.14 4.94
CA LEU A 74 -17.62 -5.12 4.34
C LEU A 74 -17.89 -6.30 5.27
N ARG A 75 -16.88 -6.79 5.98
CA ARG A 75 -17.03 -7.88 6.95
C ARG A 75 -17.92 -7.47 8.13
N ASP A 76 -17.76 -6.24 8.61
CA ASP A 76 -18.45 -5.73 9.79
C ASP A 76 -19.78 -5.03 9.43
N ASP A 77 -20.22 -5.14 8.16
CA ASP A 77 -21.41 -4.49 7.57
C ASP A 77 -21.62 -3.03 8.01
N ARG A 78 -20.53 -2.25 7.98
CA ARG A 78 -20.55 -0.87 8.46
C ARG A 78 -19.92 0.08 7.46
N LYS A 79 -20.43 1.31 7.44
CA LYS A 79 -19.82 2.39 6.67
C LYS A 79 -18.55 2.88 7.36
N TRP A 80 -17.64 3.42 6.55
CA TRP A 80 -16.46 4.11 7.07
C TRP A 80 -16.92 5.28 7.96
N GLN A 81 -16.26 5.43 9.10
CA GLN A 81 -16.47 6.53 10.03
C GLN A 81 -15.13 7.24 10.21
N ASP A 82 -15.16 8.56 10.19
CA ASP A 82 -13.98 9.37 10.42
C ASP A 82 -13.71 9.41 11.93
N ASN A 83 -12.62 8.80 12.38
CA ASN A 83 -12.20 8.83 13.79
C ASN A 83 -11.43 10.12 14.12
N ARG A 84 -11.87 11.26 13.56
CA ARG A 84 -11.40 12.58 13.99
C ARG A 84 -12.13 12.91 15.30
N ALA A 85 -11.55 12.47 16.40
CA ALA A 85 -11.79 13.05 17.73
C ALA A 85 -11.14 14.43 17.81
#